data_AF-A0A150XYS5-F1
#
_entry.id   AF-A0A150XYS5-F1
#
_cell.length_a   1.000
_cell.length_b   1.000
_cell.length_c   1.000
_cell.angle_alpha   90.00
_cell.angle_beta   90.00
_cell.angle_gamma   90.00
#
_symmetry.space_group_name_H-M   'P 1'
#
loop_
_entity.id
_entity.type
_entity.pdbx_description
1 polymer ?
#
loop_
_entity_poly.entity_id
_entity_poly.type
_entity_poly.pdbx_seq_one_letter_code
_entity_poly.pdbx_strand_id
1 'polypeptide(L)'
;MENFDKKIENKLSSYQHEELPSDASAKRMFEMLDEVLPQETKVVPLQEVKPAKSVSSFFLKVAASIAILLTAGYAFYTFNEVEISVGNTAQKEVILPDGSIVTMNSGSQIQYNKLLWKLKRELSLEGEAFFEVEKGEKFVVNSTLGRTQVLGTSFNIYARGKKYEVKCSTGKVLVSSNRTNEEVILLPGEGVVLKEEILRPFEYNMEENDDWRQGEFYFDQAFFDIVIAELERQYGVTVSYPDRYKKERYTGYFNNKDLAMALKMVSEAMGLEAKQKGKNIEMIPLKE
;
A
#
# COMPACT_ATOMS: atom_id res chain seq x y z
N MET A 1 47.42 64.98 -38.25
CA MET A 1 46.27 65.66 -37.59
C MET A 1 46.09 67.08 -38.11
N GLU A 2 47.15 67.81 -38.50
CA GLU A 2 47.08 69.18 -39.08
C GLU A 2 46.15 69.40 -40.29
N ASN A 3 45.75 68.35 -41.01
CA ASN A 3 45.01 68.49 -42.27
C ASN A 3 43.47 68.42 -42.11
N PHE A 4 42.98 68.09 -40.91
CA PHE A 4 41.55 68.02 -40.62
C PHE A 4 41.01 69.37 -40.14
N ASP A 5 41.71 70.00 -39.19
CA ASP A 5 41.32 71.29 -38.61
C ASP A 5 41.22 72.37 -39.68
N LYS A 6 42.20 72.41 -40.59
CA LYS A 6 42.19 73.36 -41.73
C LYS A 6 41.01 73.15 -42.69
N LYS A 7 40.52 71.92 -42.79
CA LYS A 7 39.37 71.56 -43.64
C LYS A 7 38.05 71.95 -42.97
N ILE A 8 37.98 71.89 -41.64
CA ILE A 8 36.84 72.36 -40.87
C ILE A 8 36.78 73.89 -40.87
N GLU A 9 37.89 74.58 -40.62
CA GLU A 9 37.92 76.05 -40.62
C GLU A 9 37.46 76.63 -41.96
N ASN A 10 37.99 76.12 -43.08
CA ASN A 10 37.56 76.56 -44.41
C ASN A 10 36.08 76.28 -44.70
N LYS A 11 35.54 75.19 -44.16
CA LYS A 11 34.12 74.86 -44.34
C LYS A 11 33.24 75.74 -43.47
N LEU A 12 33.65 76.04 -42.24
CA LEU A 12 32.94 76.94 -41.34
C LEU A 12 32.94 78.39 -41.86
N SER A 13 34.06 78.87 -42.42
CA SER A 13 34.14 80.21 -43.02
C SER A 13 33.30 80.35 -44.30
N SER A 14 32.90 79.24 -44.94
CA SER A 14 32.04 79.27 -46.13
C SER A 14 30.55 79.42 -45.81
N TYR A 15 30.15 79.27 -44.54
CA TYR A 15 28.78 79.57 -44.12
C TYR A 15 28.64 81.08 -43.96
N GLN A 16 28.09 81.72 -44.98
CA GLN A 16 27.58 83.09 -44.87
C GLN A 16 26.57 83.13 -43.72
N HIS A 17 26.75 84.06 -42.79
CA HIS A 17 25.75 84.37 -41.78
C HIS A 17 24.52 84.96 -42.49
N GLU A 18 23.54 84.10 -42.81
CA GLU A 18 22.17 84.55 -43.06
C GLU A 18 21.69 85.27 -41.80
N GLU A 19 21.29 86.53 -41.98
CA GLU A 19 20.80 87.39 -40.90
C GLU A 19 19.72 86.65 -40.13
N LEU A 20 19.90 86.57 -38.81
CA LEU A 20 18.97 85.92 -37.90
C LEU A 20 17.56 86.46 -38.18
N PRO A 21 16.58 85.58 -38.49
CA PRO A 21 15.24 86.03 -38.82
C PRO A 21 14.69 86.87 -37.65
N SER A 22 14.12 88.03 -37.97
CA SER A 22 13.57 88.93 -36.97
C SER A 22 12.52 88.22 -36.11
N ASP A 23 12.37 88.66 -34.86
CA ASP A 23 11.65 87.99 -33.78
C ASP A 23 10.24 87.50 -34.18
N ALA A 24 9.56 88.23 -35.08
CA ALA A 24 8.25 87.87 -35.60
C ALA A 24 8.25 86.64 -36.54
N SER A 25 9.29 86.48 -37.35
CA SER A 25 9.46 85.36 -38.28
C SER A 25 9.90 84.09 -37.56
N ALA A 26 10.78 84.23 -36.56
CA ALA A 26 11.16 83.15 -35.67
C ALA A 26 9.93 82.64 -34.89
N LYS A 27 9.14 83.56 -34.31
CA LYS A 27 7.93 83.21 -33.57
C LYS A 27 6.90 82.46 -34.40
N ARG A 28 6.69 82.87 -35.66
CA ARG A 28 5.82 82.12 -36.60
C ARG A 28 6.33 80.73 -36.94
N MET A 29 7.64 80.56 -37.12
CA MET A 29 8.19 79.22 -37.33
C MET A 29 7.96 78.31 -36.12
N PHE A 30 8.10 78.83 -34.90
CA PHE A 30 7.81 78.05 -33.69
C PHE A 30 6.33 77.73 -33.52
N GLU A 31 5.41 78.65 -33.83
CA GLU A 31 3.96 78.37 -33.83
C GLU A 31 3.57 77.31 -34.86
N MET A 32 4.15 77.34 -36.07
CA MET A 32 3.92 76.30 -37.09
C MET A 32 4.52 74.95 -36.70
N LEU A 33 5.62 74.92 -35.93
CA LEU A 33 6.20 73.69 -35.40
C LEU A 33 5.30 73.07 -34.32
N ASP A 34 4.78 73.87 -33.40
CA ASP A 34 3.87 73.38 -32.34
C ASP A 34 2.52 72.90 -32.90
N GLU A 35 2.03 73.48 -34.00
CA GLU A 35 0.79 73.04 -34.65
C GLU A 35 0.95 71.74 -35.47
N VAL A 36 2.18 71.44 -35.95
CA VAL A 36 2.47 70.28 -36.81
C VAL A 36 3.03 69.09 -36.03
N LEU A 37 3.51 69.27 -34.80
CA LEU A 37 3.98 68.17 -33.96
C LEU A 37 2.78 67.42 -33.36
N PRO A 38 2.51 66.15 -33.77
CA PRO A 38 1.42 65.37 -33.19
C PRO A 38 1.64 65.17 -31.70
N GLN A 39 0.55 65.29 -30.93
CA GLN A 39 0.54 65.13 -29.48
C GLN A 39 1.34 63.91 -29.03
N GLU A 40 2.23 64.15 -28.07
CA GLU A 40 3.07 63.21 -27.33
C GLU A 40 3.08 61.78 -27.89
N THR A 41 4.15 61.42 -28.60
CA THR A 41 4.44 60.02 -28.86
C THR A 41 4.42 59.27 -27.53
N LYS A 42 3.38 58.47 -27.31
CA LYS A 42 3.20 57.69 -26.09
C LYS A 42 4.34 56.69 -25.99
N VAL A 43 5.40 57.09 -25.30
CA VAL A 43 6.49 56.21 -24.88
C VAL A 43 5.86 55.11 -24.04
N VAL A 44 5.70 53.92 -24.60
CA VAL A 44 5.37 52.73 -23.82
C VAL A 44 6.68 52.35 -23.12
N PRO A 45 6.80 52.50 -21.80
CA PRO A 45 7.98 52.05 -21.10
C PRO A 45 8.06 50.53 -21.27
N LEU A 46 9.19 50.01 -21.74
CA LEU A 46 9.43 48.57 -21.66
C LEU A 46 9.33 48.18 -20.19
N GLN A 47 8.32 47.36 -19.89
CA GLN A 47 8.04 46.92 -18.54
C GLN A 47 9.24 46.12 -18.04
N GLU A 48 9.95 46.64 -17.04
CA GLU A 48 11.05 45.92 -16.41
C GLU A 48 10.53 44.55 -15.95
N VAL A 49 11.04 43.49 -16.59
CA VAL A 49 10.81 42.13 -16.11
C VAL A 49 11.59 42.03 -14.81
N LYS A 50 10.89 42.19 -13.67
CA LYS A 50 11.51 42.03 -12.35
C LYS A 50 12.23 40.68 -12.33
N PRO A 51 13.53 40.62 -12.01
CA PRO A 51 14.23 39.34 -11.92
C PRO A 51 13.46 38.48 -10.92
N ALA A 52 13.17 37.23 -11.31
CA ALA A 52 12.52 36.28 -10.42
C ALA A 52 13.28 36.30 -9.09
N LYS A 53 12.56 36.48 -7.98
CA LYS A 53 13.19 36.58 -6.65
C LYS A 53 14.06 35.35 -6.42
N SER A 54 15.38 35.52 -6.45
CA SER A 54 16.33 34.43 -6.21
C SER A 54 16.16 33.96 -4.77
N VAL A 55 15.69 32.73 -4.59
CA VAL A 55 15.62 32.10 -3.28
C VAL A 55 17.05 32.03 -2.73
N SER A 56 17.26 32.48 -1.49
CA SER A 56 18.61 32.47 -0.90
C SER A 56 19.16 31.04 -0.86
N SER A 57 20.40 30.87 -1.34
CA SER A 57 21.09 29.57 -1.37
C SER A 57 21.22 28.92 0.01
N PHE A 58 21.10 29.69 1.08
CA PHE A 58 21.07 29.18 2.44
C PHE A 58 19.82 28.33 2.69
N PHE A 59 18.63 28.83 2.34
CA PHE A 59 17.38 28.08 2.48
C PHE A 59 17.35 26.84 1.58
N LEU A 60 17.95 26.93 0.39
CA LEU A 60 18.11 25.77 -0.50
C LEU A 60 19.01 24.69 0.12
N LYS A 61 20.12 25.06 0.77
CA LYS A 61 20.99 24.11 1.48
C LYS A 61 20.28 23.46 2.67
N VAL A 62 19.53 24.25 3.45
CA VAL A 62 18.72 23.74 4.57
C VAL A 62 17.66 22.77 4.05
N ALA A 63 16.90 23.15 3.03
CA ALA A 63 15.88 22.29 2.42
C ALA A 63 16.49 21.00 1.85
N ALA A 64 17.64 21.07 1.17
CA ALA A 64 18.35 19.90 0.66
C ALA A 64 18.81 18.97 1.79
N SER A 65 19.31 19.50 2.91
CA SER A 65 19.72 18.69 4.06
C SER A 65 18.54 17.97 4.71
N ILE A 66 17.40 18.65 4.86
CA ILE A 66 16.16 18.05 5.36
C ILE A 66 15.68 16.96 4.40
N ALA A 67 15.69 17.24 3.09
CA ALA A 67 15.31 16.25 2.08
C ALA A 67 16.20 15.01 2.15
N ILE A 68 17.53 15.16 2.30
CA ILE A 68 18.46 14.03 2.44
C ILE A 68 18.15 13.22 3.71
N LEU A 69 17.93 13.88 4.85
CA LEU A 69 17.60 13.20 6.10
C LEU A 69 16.27 12.45 6.04
N LEU A 70 15.24 13.06 5.44
CA LEU A 70 13.95 12.41 5.24
C LEU A 70 14.07 11.22 4.28
N THR A 71 14.82 11.37 3.19
CA THR A 71 15.02 10.29 2.21
C THR A 71 15.83 9.15 2.80
N ALA A 72 16.90 9.46 3.54
CA ALA A 72 17.72 8.47 4.24
C ALA A 72 16.92 7.77 5.34
N GLY A 73 16.11 8.50 6.11
CA GLY A 73 15.21 7.95 7.12
C GLY A 73 14.13 7.04 6.51
N TYR A 74 13.51 7.46 5.41
CA TYR A 74 12.52 6.65 4.70
C TYR A 74 13.14 5.39 4.09
N ALA A 75 14.29 5.51 3.42
CA ALA A 75 15.03 4.37 2.89
C ALA A 75 15.43 3.42 4.02
N PHE A 76 15.94 3.93 5.13
CA PHE A 76 16.30 3.13 6.29
C PHE A 76 15.09 2.40 6.90
N TYR A 77 13.91 3.02 6.89
CA TYR A 77 12.67 2.36 7.31
C TYR A 77 12.31 1.19 6.38
N THR A 78 12.28 1.41 5.06
CA THR A 78 11.89 0.39 4.09
C THR A 78 12.90 -0.75 3.96
N PHE A 79 14.20 -0.48 4.12
CA PHE A 79 15.25 -1.51 4.11
C PHE A 79 15.17 -2.50 5.29
N ASN A 80 14.43 -2.17 6.36
CA ASN A 80 14.28 -3.04 7.54
C ASN A 80 12.95 -3.81 7.56
N GLU A 81 12.15 -3.71 6.50
CA GLU A 81 10.93 -4.48 6.33
C GLU A 81 11.28 -5.91 5.93
N VAL A 82 10.80 -6.87 6.73
CA VAL A 82 10.98 -8.30 6.50
C VAL A 82 9.64 -8.84 6.04
N GLU A 83 9.63 -9.44 4.86
CA GLU A 83 8.48 -10.13 4.29
C GLU A 83 8.80 -11.62 4.19
N ILE A 84 7.91 -12.46 4.72
CA ILE A 84 8.04 -13.91 4.67
C ILE A 84 6.74 -14.46 4.10
N SER A 85 6.85 -15.18 2.98
CA SER A 85 5.72 -15.82 2.33
C SER A 85 5.94 -17.33 2.24
N VAL A 86 4.85 -18.08 2.31
CA VAL A 86 4.82 -19.54 2.21
C VAL A 86 4.06 -19.90 0.93
N GLY A 87 4.72 -20.67 0.07
CA GLY A 87 4.08 -21.19 -1.14
C GLY A 87 2.95 -22.19 -0.82
N ASN A 88 2.25 -22.64 -1.84
CA ASN A 88 1.32 -23.76 -1.69
C ASN A 88 2.08 -25.03 -1.25
N THR A 89 1.36 -25.96 -0.63
CA THR A 89 1.82 -27.27 -0.14
C THR A 89 2.88 -27.25 0.96
N ALA A 90 3.13 -26.08 1.57
CA ALA A 90 4.19 -25.92 2.55
C ALA A 90 3.65 -25.27 3.81
N GLN A 91 4.21 -25.65 4.95
CA GLN A 91 4.09 -24.92 6.19
C GLN A 91 5.47 -24.41 6.58
N LYS A 92 5.51 -23.29 7.29
CA LYS A 92 6.78 -22.68 7.71
C LYS A 92 6.69 -22.17 9.13
N GLU A 93 7.66 -22.56 9.94
CA GLU A 93 7.87 -21.98 11.26
C GLU A 93 8.85 -20.80 11.15
N VAL A 94 8.52 -19.70 11.83
CA VAL A 94 9.33 -18.48 11.88
C VAL A 94 9.51 -18.08 13.34
N ILE A 95 10.77 -17.90 13.76
CA ILE A 95 11.11 -17.33 15.06
C ILE A 95 11.26 -15.82 14.89
N LEU A 96 10.44 -15.07 15.61
CA LEU A 96 10.44 -13.60 15.60
C LEU A 96 11.56 -13.04 16.49
N PRO A 97 11.92 -11.74 16.35
CA PRO A 97 13.05 -11.17 17.08
C PRO A 97 12.91 -11.14 18.61
N ASP A 98 11.71 -11.33 19.15
CA ASP A 98 11.43 -11.45 20.59
C ASP A 98 11.38 -12.90 21.09
N GLY A 99 11.61 -13.90 20.22
CA GLY A 99 11.53 -15.32 20.56
C GLY A 99 10.15 -15.95 20.30
N SER A 100 9.13 -15.14 19.99
CA SER A 100 7.80 -15.64 19.63
C SER A 100 7.87 -16.51 18.37
N ILE A 101 7.07 -17.57 18.31
CA ILE A 101 7.04 -18.51 17.19
C ILE A 101 5.76 -18.29 16.37
N VAL A 102 5.90 -18.28 15.05
CA VAL A 102 4.79 -18.22 14.10
C VAL A 102 4.85 -19.43 13.18
N THR A 103 3.86 -20.30 13.29
CA THR A 103 3.65 -21.40 12.34
C THR A 103 2.69 -20.91 11.27
N MET A 104 3.14 -20.86 10.03
CA MET A 104 2.40 -20.33 8.89
C MET A 104 1.86 -21.47 8.02
N ASN A 105 0.57 -21.40 7.66
CA ASN A 105 -0.07 -22.33 6.74
C ASN A 105 0.32 -22.05 5.26
N SER A 106 0.00 -22.97 4.36
CA SER A 106 0.21 -22.85 2.90
C SER A 106 -0.46 -21.60 2.34
N GLY A 107 0.26 -20.79 1.57
CA GLY A 107 -0.29 -19.56 0.98
C GLY A 107 -0.48 -18.42 1.97
N SER A 108 0.30 -18.40 3.06
CA SER A 108 0.31 -17.33 4.05
C SER A 108 1.54 -16.43 3.92
N GLN A 109 1.40 -15.19 4.37
CA GLN A 109 2.41 -14.15 4.35
C GLN A 109 2.37 -13.35 5.64
N ILE A 110 3.55 -13.10 6.21
CA ILE A 110 3.73 -12.13 7.29
C ILE A 110 4.72 -11.06 6.88
N GLN A 111 4.54 -9.85 7.41
CA GLN A 111 5.46 -8.75 7.22
C GLN A 111 5.64 -7.95 8.51
N TYR A 112 6.89 -7.60 8.84
CA TYR A 112 7.22 -6.81 10.04
C TYR A 112 8.50 -6.01 9.86
N ASN A 113 8.64 -4.94 10.65
CA ASN A 113 9.86 -4.13 10.66
C ASN A 113 10.80 -4.61 11.77
N LYS A 114 11.95 -5.19 11.37
CA LYS A 114 12.91 -5.77 12.32
C LYS A 114 13.53 -4.74 13.27
N LEU A 115 13.75 -3.51 12.80
CA LEU A 115 14.34 -2.44 13.59
C LEU A 115 13.36 -1.93 14.66
N LEU A 116 12.10 -1.74 14.26
CA LEU A 116 11.06 -1.25 15.17
C LEU A 116 10.56 -2.30 16.14
N TRP A 117 10.89 -3.58 15.95
CA TRP A 117 10.42 -4.68 16.79
C TRP A 117 10.65 -4.47 18.29
N LYS A 118 11.81 -3.88 18.66
CA LYS A 118 12.13 -3.57 20.06
C LYS A 118 11.22 -2.49 20.67
N LEU A 119 10.66 -1.62 19.84
CA LEU A 119 9.75 -0.54 20.25
C LEU A 119 8.28 -0.97 20.13
N LYS A 120 7.96 -1.79 19.13
CA LYS A 120 6.61 -2.22 18.78
C LYS A 120 6.65 -3.62 18.18
N ARG A 121 6.18 -4.61 18.93
CA ARG A 121 6.01 -6.00 18.46
C ARG A 121 4.75 -6.08 17.58
N GLU A 122 4.88 -5.66 16.33
CA GLU A 122 3.75 -5.59 15.40
C GLU A 122 4.13 -6.17 14.04
N LEU A 123 3.21 -6.96 13.48
CA LEU A 123 3.32 -7.53 12.14
C LEU A 123 1.96 -7.46 11.42
N SER A 124 2.01 -7.58 10.09
CA SER A 124 0.83 -7.85 9.27
C SER A 124 0.77 -9.33 8.87
N LEU A 125 -0.44 -9.87 8.73
CA LEU A 125 -0.74 -11.23 8.30
C LEU A 125 -1.79 -11.21 7.19
N GLU A 126 -1.48 -11.86 6.08
CA GLU A 126 -2.43 -12.33 5.07
C GLU A 126 -2.30 -13.85 4.99
N GLY A 127 -3.42 -14.58 5.09
CA GLY A 127 -3.38 -16.04 5.15
C GLY A 127 -3.84 -16.58 6.49
N GLU A 128 -3.21 -17.65 6.94
CA GLU A 128 -3.47 -18.31 8.21
C GLU A 128 -2.16 -18.65 8.92
N ALA A 129 -2.12 -18.34 10.22
CA ALA A 129 -0.97 -18.62 11.06
C ALA A 129 -1.38 -18.86 12.52
N PHE A 130 -0.63 -19.74 13.17
CA PHE A 130 -0.67 -19.99 14.61
C PHE A 130 0.50 -19.27 15.27
N PHE A 131 0.23 -18.57 16.36
CA PHE A 131 1.19 -17.75 17.07
C PHE A 131 1.38 -18.32 18.48
N GLU A 132 2.64 -18.46 18.89
CA GLU A 132 3.06 -18.70 20.27
C GLU A 132 3.87 -17.49 20.72
N VAL A 133 3.20 -16.56 21.40
CA VAL A 133 3.78 -15.25 21.74
C VAL A 133 4.43 -15.29 23.10
N GLU A 134 5.69 -14.85 23.15
CA GLU A 134 6.45 -14.68 24.39
C GLU A 134 5.80 -13.64 25.30
N LYS A 135 5.74 -13.98 26.60
CA LYS A 135 5.17 -13.12 27.62
C LYS A 135 5.93 -11.80 27.71
N GLY A 136 5.20 -10.69 27.74
CA GLY A 136 5.79 -9.37 27.88
C GLY A 136 4.83 -8.25 27.49
N GLU A 137 5.36 -7.31 26.72
CA GLU A 137 4.66 -6.10 26.27
C GLU A 137 3.55 -6.40 25.24
N LYS A 138 2.91 -5.36 24.70
CA LYS A 138 1.90 -5.56 23.66
C LYS A 138 2.49 -6.19 22.39
N PHE A 139 1.87 -7.27 21.91
CA PHE A 139 2.09 -7.87 20.61
C PHE A 139 0.83 -7.70 19.74
N VAL A 140 1.01 -7.30 18.48
CA VAL A 140 -0.08 -6.93 17.57
C VAL A 140 0.06 -7.65 16.24
N VAL A 141 -1.00 -8.33 15.82
CA VAL A 141 -1.16 -8.84 14.45
C VAL A 141 -2.22 -8.01 13.75
N ASN A 142 -1.86 -7.40 12.64
CA ASN A 142 -2.79 -6.68 11.78
C ASN A 142 -3.14 -7.52 10.56
N SER A 143 -4.40 -7.52 10.17
CA SER A 143 -4.87 -8.03 8.87
C SER A 143 -5.76 -6.98 8.23
N THR A 144 -6.17 -7.20 6.98
CA THR A 144 -7.05 -6.26 6.27
C THR A 144 -8.34 -5.96 7.03
N LEU A 145 -8.96 -6.99 7.61
CA LEU A 145 -10.29 -6.88 8.22
C LEU A 145 -10.29 -6.65 9.74
N GLY A 146 -9.22 -7.05 10.42
CA GLY A 146 -9.17 -6.99 11.87
C GLY A 146 -7.76 -6.89 12.42
N ARG A 147 -7.71 -6.66 13.73
CA ARG A 147 -6.49 -6.50 14.50
C ARG A 147 -6.59 -7.30 15.79
N THR A 148 -5.55 -8.05 16.09
CA THR A 148 -5.43 -8.90 17.28
C THR A 148 -4.30 -8.42 18.17
N GLN A 149 -4.55 -8.30 19.47
CA GLN A 149 -3.61 -7.77 20.46
C GLN A 149 -3.50 -8.72 21.66
N VAL A 150 -2.28 -9.01 22.08
CA VAL A 150 -1.97 -9.97 23.16
C VAL A 150 -0.76 -9.53 23.99
N LEU A 151 -0.55 -10.19 25.13
CA LEU A 151 0.62 -9.98 26.01
C LEU A 151 1.50 -11.25 26.19
N GLY A 152 1.06 -12.41 25.70
CA GLY A 152 1.73 -13.69 25.92
C GLY A 152 0.74 -14.84 25.89
N THR A 153 0.44 -15.32 24.69
CA THR A 153 -0.70 -16.19 24.38
C THR A 153 -0.40 -17.06 23.19
N SER A 154 -1.11 -18.18 23.10
CA SER A 154 -1.15 -19.04 21.92
C SER A 154 -2.51 -18.91 21.24
N PHE A 155 -2.53 -18.60 19.94
CA PHE A 155 -3.77 -18.35 19.20
C PHE A 155 -3.58 -18.57 17.69
N ASN A 156 -4.67 -18.89 16.99
CA ASN A 156 -4.72 -18.97 15.53
C ASN A 156 -5.40 -17.73 14.96
N ILE A 157 -4.92 -17.22 13.83
CA ILE A 157 -5.63 -16.25 13.00
C ILE A 157 -5.80 -16.81 11.60
N TYR A 158 -7.03 -16.84 11.11
CA TYR A 158 -7.38 -17.03 9.70
C TYR A 158 -7.84 -15.69 9.12
N ALA A 159 -7.10 -15.16 8.15
CA ALA A 159 -7.30 -13.87 7.51
C ALA A 159 -7.15 -14.01 5.98
N ARG A 160 -8.15 -14.63 5.33
CA ARG A 160 -8.16 -14.85 3.88
C ARG A 160 -9.42 -14.24 3.25
N GLY A 161 -9.22 -13.42 2.21
CA GLY A 161 -10.30 -12.78 1.48
C GLY A 161 -11.22 -11.97 2.39
N LYS A 162 -12.49 -12.37 2.49
CA LYS A 162 -13.52 -11.70 3.31
C LYS A 162 -13.75 -12.37 4.67
N LYS A 163 -12.95 -13.36 5.05
CA LYS A 163 -13.08 -14.06 6.32
C LYS A 163 -11.93 -13.67 7.24
N TYR A 164 -12.29 -13.28 8.45
CA TYR A 164 -11.37 -13.05 9.56
C TYR A 164 -11.86 -13.84 10.76
N GLU A 165 -11.03 -14.71 11.30
CA GLU A 165 -11.35 -15.57 12.44
C GLU A 165 -10.14 -15.69 13.34
N VAL A 166 -10.37 -15.64 14.66
CA VAL A 166 -9.34 -15.77 15.68
C VAL A 166 -9.80 -16.81 16.68
N LYS A 167 -8.93 -17.77 17.03
CA LYS A 167 -9.18 -18.80 18.05
C LYS A 167 -8.12 -18.71 19.14
N CYS A 168 -8.52 -18.55 20.40
CA CYS A 168 -7.63 -18.40 21.54
C CYS A 168 -7.36 -19.75 22.22
N SER A 169 -6.10 -20.19 22.27
CA SER A 169 -5.71 -21.44 22.91
C SER A 169 -5.18 -21.23 24.33
N THR A 170 -4.46 -20.13 24.59
CA THR A 170 -3.96 -19.80 25.94
C THR A 170 -4.00 -18.29 26.21
N GLY A 171 -4.13 -17.92 27.48
CA GLY A 171 -4.10 -16.52 27.94
C GLY A 171 -5.33 -15.71 27.52
N LYS A 172 -5.14 -14.47 27.02
CA LYS A 172 -6.23 -13.57 26.62
C LYS A 172 -5.91 -12.83 25.33
N VAL A 173 -6.88 -12.79 24.42
CA VAL A 173 -6.72 -12.19 23.10
C VAL A 173 -7.76 -11.10 22.89
N LEU A 174 -7.32 -9.86 22.65
CA LEU A 174 -8.20 -8.77 22.26
C LEU A 174 -8.29 -8.72 20.73
N VAL A 175 -9.47 -8.89 20.18
CA VAL A 175 -9.75 -8.84 18.74
C VAL A 175 -10.59 -7.60 18.46
N SER A 176 -10.22 -6.87 17.41
CA SER A 176 -10.88 -5.64 17.00
C SER A 176 -11.17 -5.66 15.50
N SER A 177 -12.35 -5.17 15.11
CA SER A 177 -12.73 -4.97 13.71
C SER A 177 -12.17 -3.64 13.19
N ASN A 178 -11.46 -3.65 12.06
CA ASN A 178 -10.90 -2.41 11.49
C ASN A 178 -11.98 -1.47 10.95
N ARG A 179 -13.19 -2.00 10.64
CA ARG A 179 -14.28 -1.21 10.05
C ARG A 179 -15.20 -0.60 11.09
N THR A 180 -15.57 -1.36 12.12
CA THR A 180 -16.54 -0.94 13.14
C THR A 180 -15.88 -0.47 14.44
N ASN A 181 -14.60 -0.80 14.65
CA ASN A 181 -13.91 -0.67 15.94
C ASN A 181 -14.59 -1.44 17.09
N GLU A 182 -15.46 -2.41 16.76
CA GLU A 182 -15.97 -3.36 17.73
C GLU A 182 -14.81 -4.20 18.27
N GLU A 183 -14.82 -4.46 19.58
CA GLU A 183 -13.78 -5.22 20.27
C GLU A 183 -14.40 -6.40 21.03
N VAL A 184 -13.70 -7.53 21.02
CA VAL A 184 -14.04 -8.74 21.77
C VAL A 184 -12.77 -9.27 22.44
N ILE A 185 -12.88 -9.64 23.71
CA ILE A 185 -11.82 -10.36 24.43
C ILE A 185 -12.14 -11.85 24.42
N LEU A 186 -11.16 -12.66 24.05
CA LEU A 186 -11.24 -14.12 24.04
C LEU A 186 -10.42 -14.73 25.18
N LEU A 187 -11.00 -15.73 25.82
CA LEU A 187 -10.39 -16.65 26.78
C LEU A 187 -10.02 -17.97 26.08
N PRO A 188 -9.25 -18.86 26.74
CA PRO A 188 -8.91 -20.16 26.16
C PRO A 188 -10.15 -20.98 25.82
N GLY A 189 -10.21 -21.52 24.60
CA GLY A 189 -11.38 -22.24 24.07
C GLY A 189 -12.44 -21.34 23.43
N GLU A 190 -12.23 -20.02 23.39
CA GLU A 190 -13.10 -19.08 22.70
C GLU A 190 -12.50 -18.65 21.36
N GLY A 191 -13.38 -18.44 20.39
CA GLY A 191 -13.07 -17.88 19.09
C GLY A 191 -14.01 -16.73 18.72
N VAL A 192 -13.64 -15.99 17.68
CA VAL A 192 -14.50 -14.99 17.07
C VAL A 192 -14.33 -15.01 15.58
N VAL A 193 -15.44 -14.87 14.86
CA VAL A 193 -15.44 -14.72 13.40
C VAL A 193 -16.09 -13.39 13.03
N LEU A 194 -15.46 -12.65 12.14
CA LEU A 194 -16.05 -11.46 11.54
C LEU A 194 -17.05 -11.89 10.47
N LYS A 195 -18.35 -11.72 10.74
CA LYS A 195 -19.44 -11.99 9.81
C LYS A 195 -20.28 -10.73 9.66
N GLU A 196 -20.43 -10.25 8.43
CA GLU A 196 -21.24 -9.06 8.12
C GLU A 196 -20.79 -7.83 8.92
N GLU A 197 -19.47 -7.66 9.07
CA GLU A 197 -18.81 -6.57 9.82
C GLU A 197 -18.99 -6.61 11.34
N ILE A 198 -19.65 -7.65 11.86
CA ILE A 198 -19.87 -7.86 13.29
C ILE A 198 -18.97 -9.01 13.76
N LEU A 199 -18.30 -8.80 14.89
CA LEU A 199 -17.57 -9.84 15.59
C LEU A 199 -18.57 -10.79 16.26
N ARG A 200 -18.59 -12.05 15.83
CA ARG A 200 -19.47 -13.08 16.40
C ARG A 200 -18.64 -14.09 17.20
N PRO A 201 -18.65 -14.01 18.55
CA PRO A 201 -17.95 -14.97 19.39
C PRO A 201 -18.57 -16.36 19.28
N PHE A 202 -17.75 -17.38 19.51
CA PHE A 202 -18.16 -18.78 19.61
C PHE A 202 -17.22 -19.53 20.54
N GLU A 203 -17.68 -20.66 21.08
CA GLU A 203 -16.82 -21.61 21.80
C GLU A 203 -16.38 -22.72 20.84
N TYR A 204 -15.18 -23.23 21.02
CA TYR A 204 -14.68 -24.37 20.25
C TYR A 204 -13.97 -25.36 21.17
N ASN A 205 -14.07 -26.64 20.82
CA ASN A 205 -13.36 -27.68 21.55
C ASN A 205 -11.90 -27.74 21.06
N MET A 206 -10.96 -27.47 21.96
CA MET A 206 -9.52 -27.52 21.65
C MET A 206 -9.02 -28.95 21.38
N GLU A 207 -9.78 -29.97 21.74
CA GLU A 207 -9.47 -31.38 21.48
C GLU A 207 -10.00 -31.90 20.14
N GLU A 208 -10.75 -31.08 19.38
CA GLU A 208 -11.22 -31.46 18.06
C GLU A 208 -10.07 -31.56 17.04
N ASN A 209 -10.21 -32.48 16.08
CA ASN A 209 -9.27 -32.67 14.96
C ASN A 209 -9.43 -31.57 13.89
N ASP A 210 -9.43 -30.30 14.30
CA ASP A 210 -9.46 -29.12 13.41
C ASP A 210 -8.14 -28.34 13.57
N ASP A 211 -7.05 -29.05 13.35
CA ASP A 211 -5.69 -28.51 13.44
C ASP A 211 -4.96 -28.68 12.11
N TRP A 212 -4.97 -27.61 11.31
CA TRP A 212 -4.29 -27.58 10.01
C TRP A 212 -2.78 -27.83 10.15
N ARG A 213 -2.17 -27.60 11.33
CA ARG A 213 -0.76 -27.92 11.61
C ARG A 213 -0.50 -29.43 11.61
N GLN A 214 -1.52 -30.23 11.87
CA GLN A 214 -1.50 -31.69 11.78
C GLN A 214 -1.99 -32.21 10.42
N GLY A 215 -2.35 -31.28 9.54
CA GLY A 215 -2.85 -31.56 8.20
C GLY A 215 -4.34 -31.85 8.15
N GLU A 216 -5.10 -31.56 9.21
CA GLU A 216 -6.54 -31.80 9.29
C GLU A 216 -7.31 -30.50 9.04
N PHE A 217 -8.33 -30.54 8.17
CA PHE A 217 -9.12 -29.38 7.77
C PHE A 217 -10.59 -29.68 7.96
N TYR A 218 -11.25 -28.92 8.84
CA TYR A 218 -12.68 -29.02 9.07
C TYR A 218 -13.41 -27.80 8.52
N PHE A 219 -14.59 -28.04 7.93
CA PHE A 219 -15.45 -27.01 7.39
C PHE A 219 -16.85 -27.20 7.93
N ASP A 220 -17.41 -26.14 8.50
CA ASP A 220 -18.80 -26.08 8.91
C ASP A 220 -19.54 -24.96 8.19
N GLN A 221 -20.51 -25.34 7.35
CA GLN A 221 -21.32 -24.43 6.54
C GLN A 221 -20.47 -23.43 5.75
N ALA A 222 -19.27 -23.85 5.33
CA ALA A 222 -18.37 -23.03 4.53
C ALA A 222 -18.91 -22.91 3.11
N PHE A 223 -18.62 -21.79 2.43
CA PHE A 223 -18.86 -21.74 0.99
C PHE A 223 -17.89 -22.68 0.28
N PHE A 224 -18.39 -23.42 -0.71
CA PHE A 224 -17.62 -24.42 -1.42
C PHE A 224 -16.36 -23.84 -2.10
N ASP A 225 -16.39 -22.58 -2.53
CA ASP A 225 -15.22 -21.89 -3.06
C ASP A 225 -14.06 -21.78 -2.06
N ILE A 226 -14.35 -21.57 -0.77
CA ILE A 226 -13.35 -21.55 0.30
C ILE A 226 -12.73 -22.94 0.47
N VAL A 227 -13.55 -24.00 0.42
CA VAL A 227 -13.11 -25.40 0.55
C VAL A 227 -12.19 -25.77 -0.60
N ILE A 228 -12.60 -25.47 -1.83
CA ILE A 228 -11.79 -25.74 -3.02
C ILE A 228 -10.48 -24.94 -2.98
N ALA A 229 -10.52 -23.66 -2.63
CA ALA A 229 -9.31 -22.85 -2.53
C ALA A 229 -8.34 -23.40 -1.46
N GLU A 230 -8.85 -23.98 -0.36
CA GLU A 230 -8.00 -24.64 0.63
C GLU A 230 -7.40 -25.92 0.07
N LEU A 231 -8.18 -26.74 -0.62
CA LEU A 231 -7.69 -27.95 -1.29
C LEU A 231 -6.58 -27.62 -2.29
N GLU A 232 -6.75 -26.57 -3.12
CA GLU A 232 -5.73 -26.09 -4.06
C GLU A 232 -4.44 -25.67 -3.36
N ARG A 233 -4.55 -24.97 -2.21
CA ARG A 233 -3.38 -24.55 -1.42
C ARG A 233 -2.64 -25.72 -0.82
N GLN A 234 -3.35 -26.69 -0.25
CA GLN A 234 -2.74 -27.81 0.46
C GLN A 234 -2.10 -28.83 -0.50
N TYR A 235 -2.67 -29.01 -1.68
CA TYR A 235 -2.19 -29.99 -2.66
C TYR A 235 -1.45 -29.41 -3.86
N GLY A 236 -1.46 -28.09 -4.04
CA GLY A 236 -0.77 -27.43 -5.15
C GLY A 236 -1.37 -27.82 -6.50
N VAL A 237 -2.69 -27.99 -6.51
CA VAL A 237 -3.52 -28.35 -7.66
C VAL A 237 -4.41 -27.18 -8.06
N THR A 238 -5.04 -27.28 -9.22
CA THR A 238 -6.06 -26.33 -9.71
C THR A 238 -7.34 -27.09 -9.95
N VAL A 239 -8.45 -26.62 -9.38
CA VAL A 239 -9.75 -27.29 -9.44
C VAL A 239 -10.75 -26.39 -10.15
N SER A 240 -11.29 -26.87 -11.27
CA SER A 240 -12.40 -26.22 -11.97
C SER A 240 -13.71 -26.93 -11.66
N TYR A 241 -14.76 -26.16 -11.40
CA TYR A 241 -16.11 -26.66 -11.11
C TYR A 241 -17.17 -25.64 -11.56
N PRO A 242 -18.44 -26.02 -11.76
CA PRO A 242 -19.46 -25.10 -12.26
C PRO A 242 -19.76 -23.96 -11.29
N ASP A 243 -19.91 -22.74 -11.83
CA ASP A 243 -20.09 -21.51 -11.03
C ASP A 243 -21.24 -21.55 -10.03
N ARG A 244 -22.30 -22.31 -10.33
CA ARG A 244 -23.45 -22.47 -9.42
C ARG A 244 -23.04 -23.00 -8.04
N TYR A 245 -21.98 -23.81 -7.96
CA TYR A 245 -21.51 -24.39 -6.70
C TYR A 245 -20.72 -23.41 -5.84
N LYS A 246 -20.23 -22.27 -6.37
CA LYS A 246 -19.34 -21.35 -5.64
C LYS A 246 -19.91 -20.90 -4.28
N LYS A 247 -21.22 -20.70 -4.21
CA LYS A 247 -21.92 -20.23 -3.01
C LYS A 247 -22.68 -21.34 -2.27
N GLU A 248 -22.57 -22.58 -2.73
CA GLU A 248 -23.18 -23.70 -2.04
C GLU A 248 -22.44 -23.97 -0.73
N ARG A 249 -23.18 -24.49 0.26
CA ARG A 249 -22.65 -24.77 1.59
C ARG A 249 -22.04 -26.17 1.61
N TYR A 250 -20.89 -26.27 2.24
CA TYR A 250 -20.18 -27.52 2.49
C TYR A 250 -19.93 -27.66 3.98
N THR A 251 -20.27 -28.83 4.51
CA THR A 251 -19.84 -29.30 5.84
C THR A 251 -19.13 -30.63 5.66
N GLY A 252 -17.92 -30.73 6.18
CA GLY A 252 -17.09 -31.93 6.00
C GLY A 252 -15.65 -31.69 6.43
N TYR A 253 -14.81 -32.69 6.19
CA TYR A 253 -13.41 -32.63 6.52
C TYR A 253 -12.55 -33.27 5.44
N PHE A 254 -11.30 -32.86 5.37
CA PHE A 254 -10.26 -33.61 4.67
C PHE A 254 -8.92 -33.45 5.39
N ASN A 255 -8.02 -34.41 5.17
CA ASN A 255 -6.62 -34.23 5.53
C ASN A 255 -5.77 -33.88 4.30
N ASN A 256 -4.58 -33.33 4.50
CA ASN A 256 -3.64 -32.99 3.42
C ASN A 256 -2.65 -34.12 3.05
N LYS A 257 -2.91 -35.36 3.48
CA LYS A 257 -2.01 -36.52 3.31
C LYS A 257 -2.36 -37.35 2.07
N ASP A 258 -3.63 -37.36 1.67
CA ASP A 258 -4.13 -38.14 0.53
C ASP A 258 -5.08 -37.31 -0.35
N LEU A 259 -4.53 -36.81 -1.47
CA LEU A 259 -5.29 -36.03 -2.44
C LEU A 259 -6.48 -36.80 -3.01
N ALA A 260 -6.33 -38.09 -3.29
CA ALA A 260 -7.40 -38.87 -3.90
C ALA A 260 -8.58 -39.00 -2.93
N MET A 261 -8.28 -39.25 -1.65
CA MET A 261 -9.30 -39.29 -0.60
C MET A 261 -9.95 -37.92 -0.38
N ALA A 262 -9.16 -36.84 -0.31
CA ALA A 262 -9.68 -35.49 -0.16
C ALA A 262 -10.61 -35.11 -1.32
N LEU A 263 -10.21 -35.37 -2.56
CA LEU A 263 -11.04 -35.11 -3.75
C LEU A 263 -12.33 -35.91 -3.72
N LYS A 264 -12.26 -37.19 -3.35
CA LYS A 264 -13.43 -38.04 -3.23
C LYS A 264 -14.41 -37.51 -2.19
N MET A 265 -13.95 -37.22 -0.97
CA MET A 265 -14.80 -36.71 0.12
C MET A 265 -15.46 -35.37 -0.25
N VAL A 266 -14.69 -34.47 -0.85
CA VAL A 266 -15.19 -33.14 -1.24
C VAL A 266 -16.15 -33.23 -2.41
N SER A 267 -15.86 -34.05 -3.43
CA SER A 267 -16.72 -34.16 -4.61
C SER A 267 -18.02 -34.92 -4.33
N GLU A 268 -17.95 -36.05 -3.61
CA GLU A 268 -19.13 -36.86 -3.28
C GLU A 268 -20.15 -36.08 -2.44
N ALA A 269 -19.70 -35.31 -1.45
CA ALA A 269 -20.56 -34.47 -0.63
C ALA A 269 -21.35 -33.41 -1.44
N MET A 270 -20.83 -33.02 -2.61
CA MET A 270 -21.47 -32.04 -3.49
C MET A 270 -22.18 -32.67 -4.70
N GLY A 271 -22.25 -34.01 -4.78
CA GLY A 271 -22.79 -34.72 -5.95
C GLY A 271 -21.96 -34.51 -7.22
N LEU A 272 -20.65 -34.35 -7.08
CA LEU A 272 -19.69 -34.14 -8.14
C LEU A 272 -18.77 -35.37 -8.32
N GLU A 273 -18.30 -35.58 -9.54
CA GLU A 273 -17.22 -36.50 -9.89
C GLU A 273 -15.95 -35.69 -10.17
N ALA A 274 -14.83 -36.03 -9.52
CA ALA A 274 -13.54 -35.40 -9.77
C ALA A 274 -12.71 -36.18 -10.82
N LYS A 275 -12.30 -35.49 -11.88
CA LYS A 275 -11.42 -36.02 -12.93
C LYS A 275 -10.07 -35.33 -12.90
N GLN A 276 -9.03 -36.08 -12.58
CA GLN A 276 -7.67 -35.55 -12.46
C GLN A 276 -6.85 -35.72 -13.75
N LYS A 277 -6.21 -34.65 -14.19
CA LYS A 277 -5.20 -34.63 -15.26
C LYS A 277 -3.96 -33.87 -14.79
N GLY A 278 -3.00 -34.60 -14.21
CA GLY A 278 -1.82 -33.99 -13.60
C GLY A 278 -2.21 -33.15 -12.38
N LYS A 279 -1.90 -31.84 -12.41
CA LYS A 279 -2.28 -30.88 -11.36
C LYS A 279 -3.64 -30.22 -11.59
N ASN A 280 -4.28 -30.47 -12.73
CA ASN A 280 -5.61 -29.92 -13.01
C ASN A 280 -6.67 -30.96 -12.66
N ILE A 281 -7.71 -30.53 -11.96
CA ILE A 281 -8.84 -31.35 -11.54
C ILE A 281 -10.10 -30.69 -12.07
N GLU A 282 -10.93 -31.46 -12.74
CA GLU A 282 -12.24 -31.04 -13.19
C GLU A 282 -13.31 -31.75 -12.35
N MET A 283 -14.08 -31.00 -11.57
CA MET A 283 -15.23 -31.52 -10.85
C MET A 283 -16.50 -31.26 -11.65
N ILE A 284 -17.16 -32.34 -12.09
CA ILE A 284 -18.38 -32.28 -12.91
C ILE A 284 -19.57 -32.90 -12.17
N PRO A 285 -20.81 -32.43 -12.39
CA PRO A 285 -21.99 -33.06 -11.80
C PRO A 285 -22.12 -34.52 -12.22
N LEU A 286 -22.51 -35.38 -11.28
CA LEU A 286 -22.89 -36.75 -11.61
C LEU A 286 -24.04 -36.71 -12.61
N LYS A 287 -23.94 -37.51 -13.68
CA LYS A 287 -25.06 -37.70 -14.61
C LYS A 287 -26.15 -38.47 -13.87
N GLU A 288 -27.35 -37.90 -13.82
CA GLU A 288 -28.57 -38.61 -13.43
C GLU A 288 -28.82 -39.83 -14.33
#